data_AF-A0A327J681-F1
#
_entry.id   AF-A0A327J681-F1
#
_cell.length_a   1.000
_cell.length_b   1.000
_cell.length_c   1.000
_cell.angle_alpha   90.00
_cell.angle_beta   90.00
_cell.angle_gamma   90.00
#
_symmetry.space_group_name_H-M   'P 1'
#
loop_
_entity.id
_entity.type
_entity.pdbx_description
1 polymer ?
#
loop_
_entity_poly.entity_id
_entity_poly.type
_entity_poly.pdbx_seq_one_letter_code
_entity_poly.pdbx_strand_id
1 'polypeptide(L)'
;MQSVNEILSELENADNVTKNKLENELVSIGTSAVPQLVDQLQVVRGIKRGVVAMTLIRLGDVSVKYLEKAAHENKDFEWVAEYLIREIKGLAA
;
A
#
# COMPACT_ATOMS: atom_id res chain seq x y z
N MET A 1 15.02 2.99 12.31
CA MET A 1 14.18 2.44 11.23
C MET A 1 13.28 3.58 10.77
N GLN A 2 13.28 3.91 9.48
CA GLN A 2 12.44 5.01 8.98
C GLN A 2 10.96 4.61 9.08
N SER A 3 10.11 5.60 9.36
CA SER A 3 8.66 5.44 9.40
C SER A 3 8.07 5.42 7.99
N VAL A 4 6.85 4.88 7.86
CA VAL A 4 6.11 4.87 6.59
C VAL A 4 5.98 6.28 6.00
N ASN A 5 5.69 7.29 6.81
CA ASN A 5 5.50 8.66 6.31
C ASN A 5 6.79 9.29 5.80
N GLU A 6 7.94 9.02 6.44
CA GLU A 6 9.25 9.48 5.97
C GLU A 6 9.55 8.88 4.59
N ILE A 7 9.40 7.56 4.47
CA ILE A 7 9.62 6.84 3.21
C ILE A 7 8.69 7.37 2.09
N LEU A 8 7.41 7.56 2.39
CA LEU A 8 6.45 8.08 1.40
C LEU A 8 6.75 9.53 0.99
N SER A 9 7.41 10.32 1.83
CA SER A 9 7.78 11.70 1.49
C SER A 9 8.93 11.74 0.49
N GLU A 10 9.84 10.76 0.53
CA GLU A 10 10.97 10.64 -0.40
C GLU A 10 10.55 10.22 -1.82
N LEU A 11 9.35 9.66 -2.00
CA LEU A 11 8.88 9.14 -3.28
C LEU A 11 8.53 10.21 -4.33
N GLU A 12 8.32 11.49 -3.96
CA GLU A 12 7.83 12.52 -4.90
C GLU A 12 8.77 12.77 -6.07
N ASN A 13 10.08 12.68 -5.82
CA ASN A 13 11.12 12.97 -6.81
C ASN A 13 12.07 11.78 -7.03
N ALA A 14 11.70 10.61 -6.51
CA ALA A 14 12.52 9.40 -6.62
C ALA A 14 12.61 8.91 -8.08
N ASP A 15 13.79 8.47 -8.49
CA ASP A 15 13.97 7.68 -9.71
C ASP A 15 13.49 6.23 -9.49
N ASN A 16 13.50 5.40 -10.55
CA ASN A 16 13.00 4.03 -10.44
C ASN A 16 13.82 3.14 -9.50
N VAL A 17 15.13 3.40 -9.38
CA VAL A 17 16.02 2.64 -8.47
C VAL A 17 15.65 2.97 -7.02
N THR A 18 15.47 4.24 -6.72
CA THR A 18 15.12 4.76 -5.41
C THR A 18 13.72 4.30 -5.01
N LYS A 19 12.74 4.33 -5.93
CA LYS A 19 11.39 3.79 -5.68
C LYS A 19 11.42 2.32 -5.25
N ASN A 20 12.15 1.48 -5.98
CA ASN A 20 12.26 0.05 -5.65
C ASN A 20 12.91 -0.15 -4.27
N LYS A 21 13.91 0.66 -3.92
CA LYS A 21 14.54 0.61 -2.61
C LYS A 21 13.54 0.99 -1.50
N LEU A 22 12.84 2.11 -1.66
CA LEU A 22 11.85 2.61 -0.70
C LEU A 22 10.67 1.63 -0.53
N GLU A 23 10.20 1.01 -1.61
CA GLU A 23 9.18 -0.05 -1.55
C GLU A 23 9.68 -1.26 -0.75
N ASN A 24 10.92 -1.71 -0.98
CA ASN A 24 11.52 -2.80 -0.21
C ASN A 24 11.66 -2.47 1.28
N GLU A 25 11.96 -1.21 1.61
CA GLU A 25 12.00 -0.74 2.99
C GLU A 25 10.61 -0.79 3.64
N LEU A 26 9.55 -0.35 2.94
CA LEU A 26 8.17 -0.47 3.43
C LEU A 26 7.77 -1.94 3.67
N VAL A 27 8.12 -2.84 2.74
CA VAL A 27 7.89 -4.29 2.92
C VAL A 27 8.68 -4.85 4.11
N SER A 28 9.89 -4.36 4.35
CA SER A 28 10.75 -4.77 5.48
C SER A 28 10.20 -4.35 6.85
N ILE A 29 9.43 -3.24 6.93
CA ILE A 29 8.66 -2.90 8.15
C ILE A 29 7.62 -3.99 8.47
N GLY A 30 7.14 -4.68 7.44
CA GLY A 30 6.28 -5.86 7.56
C GLY A 30 4.86 -5.53 8.01
N THR A 31 4.24 -6.48 8.69
CA THR A 31 2.81 -6.45 9.04
C THR A 31 2.41 -5.26 9.92
N SER A 32 3.37 -4.69 10.65
CA SER A 32 3.14 -3.51 11.50
C SER A 32 2.83 -2.23 10.70
N ALA A 33 3.27 -2.14 9.44
CA ALA A 33 2.99 -1.00 8.56
C ALA A 33 1.59 -1.06 7.94
N VAL A 34 0.94 -2.22 7.91
CA VAL A 34 -0.28 -2.46 7.14
C VAL A 34 -1.42 -1.47 7.46
N PRO A 35 -1.78 -1.20 8.74
CA PRO A 35 -2.85 -0.26 9.04
C PRO A 35 -2.58 1.13 8.45
N GLN A 36 -1.35 1.64 8.68
CA GLN A 36 -0.94 2.95 8.19
C GLN A 36 -0.87 3.00 6.66
N LEU A 37 -0.41 1.94 5.99
CA LEU A 37 -0.38 1.87 4.54
C LEU A 37 -1.80 1.92 3.95
N VAL A 38 -2.78 1.24 4.56
CA VAL A 38 -4.19 1.32 4.12
C VAL A 38 -4.75 2.72 4.33
N ASP A 39 -4.46 3.38 5.46
CA ASP A 39 -4.86 4.78 5.69
C ASP A 39 -4.25 5.72 4.64
N GLN A 40 -2.95 5.55 4.36
CA GLN A 40 -2.26 6.35 3.34
C GLN A 40 -2.84 6.13 1.95
N LEU A 41 -3.16 4.89 1.57
CA LEU A 41 -3.68 4.55 0.24
C LEU A 41 -4.98 5.31 -0.11
N GLN A 42 -5.77 5.68 0.90
CA GLN A 42 -7.00 6.46 0.74
C GLN A 42 -6.74 7.94 0.43
N VAL A 43 -5.65 8.51 0.96
CA VAL A 43 -5.36 9.95 0.87
C VAL A 43 -4.26 10.31 -0.14
N VAL A 44 -3.24 9.47 -0.31
CA VAL A 44 -2.13 9.76 -1.23
C VAL A 44 -2.54 9.56 -2.68
N ARG A 45 -1.81 10.19 -3.60
CA ARG A 45 -2.07 10.19 -5.04
C ARG A 45 -0.77 9.94 -5.81
N GLY A 46 -0.88 9.73 -7.13
CA GLY A 46 0.26 9.54 -8.02
C GLY A 46 1.16 8.38 -7.62
N ILE A 47 2.48 8.60 -7.67
CA ILE A 47 3.52 7.58 -7.43
C ILE A 47 3.38 6.97 -6.03
N LYS A 48 3.16 7.79 -4.99
CA LYS A 48 3.01 7.30 -3.60
C LYS A 48 1.91 6.26 -3.49
N ARG A 49 0.77 6.53 -4.14
CA ARG A 49 -0.38 5.61 -4.15
C ARG A 49 -0.04 4.27 -4.80
N GLY A 50 0.68 4.30 -5.92
CA GLY A 50 1.15 3.09 -6.60
C GLY A 50 2.08 2.25 -5.73
N VAL A 51 3.07 2.87 -5.10
CA VAL A 51 4.02 2.16 -4.21
C VAL A 51 3.32 1.58 -2.98
N VAL A 52 2.39 2.31 -2.36
CA VAL A 52 1.60 1.80 -1.24
C VAL A 52 0.76 0.59 -1.67
N ALA A 53 0.11 0.65 -2.83
CA ALA A 53 -0.67 -0.47 -3.38
C ALA A 53 0.20 -1.70 -3.62
N MET A 54 1.36 -1.56 -4.28
CA MET A 54 2.28 -2.67 -4.53
C MET A 54 2.85 -3.24 -3.23
N THR A 55 3.17 -2.39 -2.26
CA THR A 55 3.61 -2.82 -0.93
C THR A 55 2.56 -3.69 -0.25
N LEU A 56 1.28 -3.27 -0.25
CA LEU A 56 0.18 -4.03 0.34
C LEU A 56 -0.05 -5.38 -0.35
N ILE A 57 0.10 -5.43 -1.68
CA ILE A 57 0.06 -6.68 -2.46
C ILE A 57 1.19 -7.63 -2.03
N ARG A 58 2.43 -7.11 -1.93
CA ARG A 58 3.61 -7.90 -1.54
C ARG A 58 3.57 -8.38 -0.09
N LEU A 59 2.94 -7.61 0.79
CA LEU A 59 2.67 -8.04 2.17
C LEU A 59 1.62 -9.16 2.22
N GLY A 60 0.73 -9.23 1.24
CA GLY A 60 -0.18 -10.35 1.02
C GLY A 60 -1.40 -10.36 1.95
N ASP A 61 -1.85 -11.55 2.35
CA ASP A 61 -3.12 -11.79 3.05
C ASP A 61 -3.31 -10.97 4.34
N VAL A 62 -2.20 -10.60 5.00
CA VAL A 62 -2.21 -9.74 6.20
C VAL A 62 -2.87 -8.38 5.95
N SER A 63 -2.88 -7.92 4.70
CA SER A 63 -3.50 -6.66 4.25
C SER A 63 -5.01 -6.77 4.06
N VAL A 64 -5.55 -7.96 3.79
CA VAL A 64 -6.95 -8.16 3.36
C VAL A 64 -7.94 -7.62 4.39
N LYS A 65 -7.78 -7.98 5.67
CA LYS A 65 -8.71 -7.55 6.72
C LYS A 65 -8.80 -6.03 6.87
N TYR A 66 -7.71 -5.31 6.60
CA TYR A 66 -7.67 -3.85 6.69
C TYR A 66 -8.27 -3.20 5.45
N LEU A 67 -8.03 -3.79 4.27
CA LEU A 67 -8.65 -3.37 3.01
C LEU A 67 -10.17 -3.56 3.05
N GLU A 68 -10.67 -4.69 3.55
CA GLU A 68 -12.10 -4.95 3.71
C GLU A 68 -12.75 -3.95 4.66
N LYS A 69 -12.10 -3.66 5.80
CA LYS A 69 -12.57 -2.65 6.74
C LYS A 69 -12.63 -1.26 6.09
N ALA A 70 -11.58 -0.85 5.40
CA ALA A 70 -11.52 0.45 4.74
C ALA A 70 -12.55 0.57 3.60
N ALA A 71 -12.80 -0.51 2.84
CA ALA A 71 -13.85 -0.56 1.81
C ALA A 71 -15.25 -0.36 2.40
N HIS A 72 -15.51 -0.96 3.56
CA HIS A 72 -16.77 -0.82 4.26
C HIS A 72 -16.97 0.60 4.81
N GLU A 73 -15.91 1.21 5.36
CA GLU A 73 -15.95 2.56 5.95
C GLU A 73 -15.92 3.69 4.89
N ASN A 74 -15.38 3.43 3.70
CA ASN A 74 -15.23 4.41 2.64
C ASN A 74 -15.65 3.84 1.27
N LYS A 75 -16.87 4.20 0.85
CA LYS A 75 -17.47 3.70 -0.40
C LYS A 75 -16.74 4.16 -1.66
N ASP A 76 -16.09 5.32 -1.64
CA ASP A 76 -15.26 5.78 -2.77
C ASP A 76 -13.97 4.95 -2.89
N PHE A 77 -13.55 4.28 -1.82
CA PHE A 77 -12.37 3.43 -1.77
C PHE A 77 -12.67 1.95 -2.03
N GLU A 78 -13.93 1.53 -1.94
CA GLU A 78 -14.38 0.13 -2.05
C GLU A 78 -13.80 -0.57 -3.28
N TRP A 79 -13.93 0.02 -4.47
CA TRP A 79 -13.41 -0.56 -5.71
C TRP A 79 -11.89 -0.80 -5.68
N VAL A 80 -11.13 0.11 -5.06
CA VAL A 80 -9.67 0.02 -4.97
C VAL A 80 -9.27 -1.09 -4.02
N ALA A 81 -9.92 -1.18 -2.86
CA ALA A 81 -9.68 -2.25 -1.91
C ALA A 81 -10.04 -3.62 -2.50
N GLU A 82 -11.18 -3.75 -3.15
CA GLU A 82 -11.59 -5.00 -3.82
C GLU A 82 -10.58 -5.43 -4.89
N TYR A 83 -10.09 -4.48 -5.70
CA TYR A 83 -9.06 -4.74 -6.68
C TYR A 83 -7.80 -5.32 -6.04
N LEU A 84 -7.27 -4.66 -5.00
CA LEU A 84 -6.06 -5.14 -4.31
C LEU A 84 -6.27 -6.48 -3.62
N ILE A 85 -7.45 -6.74 -3.05
CA ILE A 85 -7.78 -8.04 -2.46
C ILE A 85 -7.75 -9.15 -3.53
N ARG A 86 -8.23 -8.88 -4.75
CA ARG A 86 -8.16 -9.85 -5.86
C ARG A 86 -6.71 -10.10 -6.29
N GLU A 87 -5.89 -9.06 -6.41
CA GLU A 87 -4.45 -9.18 -6.70
C GLU A 87 -3.76 -10.05 -5.63
N ILE A 88 -3.99 -9.77 -4.35
CA ILE A 88 -3.42 -10.52 -3.21
C ILE A 88 -3.82 -12.00 -3.26
N LYS A 89 -5.09 -12.29 -3.58
CA LYS A 89 -5.60 -13.66 -3.66
C LYS A 89 -5.22 -14.38 -4.96
N GLY A 90 -4.48 -13.74 -5.87
CA GLY A 90 -4.11 -14.29 -7.17
C GLY A 90 -5.31 -14.52 -8.10
N LEU A 91 -6.36 -13.70 -7.95
CA LEU A 91 -7.61 -13.78 -8.72
C LEU A 91 -7.66 -12.76 -9.86
N ALA A 92 -6.65 -11.90 -9.99
CA ALA A 92 -6.50 -11.02 -11.14
C ALA A 92 -5.90 -11.80 -12.31
N ALA A 93 -6.56 -11.75 -13.46
CA ALA A 93 -6.19 -12.42 -14.71
C ALA A 93 -5.88 -11.39 -15.80
#